data_AF-A0A8J5RLL6-F1
#
_entry.id   AF-A0A8J5RLL6-F1
#
_cell.length_a   1.000
_cell.length_b   1.000
_cell.length_c   1.000
_cell.angle_alpha   90.00
_cell.angle_beta   90.00
_cell.angle_gamma   90.00
#
_symmetry.space_group_name_H-M   'P 1'
#
loop_
_entity.id
_entity.type
_entity.pdbx_description
1 polymer ?
#
loop_
_entity_poly.entity_id
_entity_poly.type
_entity_poly.pdbx_seq_one_letter_code
_entity_poly.pdbx_strand_id
1 'polypeptide(L)'
;MPHNVRANTAVSLAVLGVDRHCPLTPSEISAVDPIDATTPSRVSSRIRTLCHPSGPSPPPPALLPPPRLSLRFRLALRSVEMAVPLLTKKIVKKRVKQFKRPHSDRYIGLKTSWRRPKGIDSRVRRKFKGVTLMPNIGYGSDKKTRHYLPNKFKKFVVHNVSELELLMMHNRTYCAEIAHNVSTKKRKEIVERAAQLDVVVTNKLARLRSQEDE
;
A
#
# COMPACT_ATOMS: atom_id res chain seq x y z
N MET A 1 -49.24 43.93 -10.99
CA MET A 1 -48.17 42.97 -10.67
C MET A 1 -46.82 43.66 -10.85
N PRO A 2 -46.26 44.33 -9.83
CA PRO A 2 -44.96 44.97 -9.96
C PRO A 2 -43.82 43.95 -9.86
N HIS A 3 -42.91 44.03 -10.82
CA HIS A 3 -41.69 43.24 -10.90
C HIS A 3 -40.71 43.62 -9.79
N ASN A 4 -40.20 42.60 -9.09
CA ASN A 4 -39.12 42.69 -8.12
C ASN A 4 -37.92 41.93 -8.69
N VAL A 5 -36.86 42.63 -9.09
CA VAL A 5 -35.55 42.02 -9.33
C VAL A 5 -34.47 42.91 -8.73
N ARG A 6 -33.88 42.40 -7.65
CA ARG A 6 -32.70 42.94 -6.96
C ARG A 6 -31.47 42.84 -7.88
N ALA A 7 -30.80 43.97 -8.09
CA ALA A 7 -29.44 43.98 -8.61
C ALA A 7 -28.46 43.71 -7.46
N ASN A 8 -27.74 42.59 -7.52
CA ASN A 8 -26.63 42.30 -6.61
C ASN A 8 -25.31 42.69 -7.28
N THR A 9 -24.60 43.56 -6.59
CA THR A 9 -23.25 44.07 -6.82
C THR A 9 -22.22 42.94 -6.91
N ALA A 10 -21.46 42.87 -8.00
CA ALA A 10 -20.26 42.05 -8.13
C ALA A 10 -19.04 42.97 -8.14
N VAL A 11 -18.28 42.97 -7.04
CA VAL A 11 -16.95 43.58 -6.97
C VAL A 11 -15.97 42.57 -7.56
N SER A 12 -15.41 42.93 -8.72
CA SER A 12 -14.34 42.20 -9.40
C SER A 12 -13.01 42.86 -9.04
N LEU A 13 -12.11 42.12 -8.39
CA LEU A 13 -10.75 42.54 -8.08
C LEU A 13 -9.87 41.29 -8.00
N ALA A 14 -9.10 41.04 -9.05
CA ALA A 14 -7.84 40.30 -8.95
C ALA A 14 -6.98 40.64 -10.18
N VAL A 15 -5.92 41.37 -9.87
CA VAL A 15 -4.95 42.00 -10.75
C VAL A 15 -3.97 40.96 -11.32
N LEU A 16 -3.57 41.22 -12.56
CA LEU A 16 -2.51 40.57 -13.32
C LEU A 16 -1.15 40.64 -12.61
N GLY A 17 -0.30 39.63 -12.79
CA GLY A 17 1.14 39.92 -12.85
C GLY A 17 2.13 38.84 -12.40
N VAL A 18 2.92 38.42 -13.39
CA VAL A 18 4.39 38.29 -13.37
C VAL A 18 5.00 36.92 -13.02
N ASP A 19 5.41 36.28 -14.12
CA ASP A 19 6.59 35.45 -14.34
C ASP A 19 7.67 35.45 -13.25
N ARG A 20 8.15 34.25 -12.85
CA ARG A 20 9.59 34.01 -12.64
C ARG A 20 10.01 32.61 -13.05
N HIS A 21 11.08 32.62 -13.84
CA HIS A 21 11.89 31.54 -14.37
C HIS A 21 12.27 30.44 -13.36
N CYS A 22 12.37 29.22 -13.90
CA CYS A 22 12.96 28.05 -13.29
C CYS A 22 14.38 27.86 -13.86
N PRO A 23 15.46 27.78 -13.07
CA PRO A 23 16.76 27.36 -13.60
C PRO A 23 16.94 25.84 -13.55
N LEU A 24 17.67 25.36 -14.54
CA LEU A 24 17.91 23.96 -14.91
C LEU A 24 19.09 23.32 -14.16
N THR A 25 18.96 22.00 -13.96
CA THR A 25 19.98 20.91 -13.87
C THR A 25 20.95 20.82 -12.68
N PRO A 26 21.26 19.58 -12.25
CA PRO A 26 22.52 18.96 -12.70
C PRO A 26 22.36 17.51 -13.17
N SER A 27 23.04 17.17 -14.28
CA SER A 27 23.27 15.81 -14.76
C SER A 27 24.70 15.39 -14.45
N GLU A 28 24.85 14.30 -13.69
CA GLU A 28 26.05 13.46 -13.70
C GLU A 28 26.31 12.90 -15.10
N ILE A 29 27.57 12.71 -15.50
CA ILE A 29 28.07 11.61 -16.34
C ILE A 29 29.62 11.63 -16.33
N SER A 30 30.17 10.49 -15.90
CA SER A 30 31.48 9.86 -16.16
C SER A 30 32.65 10.66 -16.75
N ALA A 31 33.81 10.54 -16.10
CA ALA A 31 35.08 10.42 -16.79
C ALA A 31 35.91 9.31 -16.11
N VAL A 32 36.17 8.26 -16.89
CA VAL A 32 37.14 7.19 -16.64
C VAL A 32 38.42 7.66 -17.32
N ASP A 33 39.58 7.56 -16.68
CA ASP A 33 40.87 7.63 -17.36
C ASP A 33 41.95 6.82 -16.62
N PRO A 34 43.02 6.38 -17.31
CA PRO A 34 43.62 5.07 -17.11
C PRO A 34 45.05 5.07 -16.52
N ILE A 35 45.43 3.88 -16.04
CA ILE A 35 46.74 3.22 -16.01
C ILE A 35 47.96 4.11 -16.28
N ASP A 36 48.86 4.19 -15.29
CA ASP A 36 50.29 4.24 -15.60
C ASP A 36 51.13 3.44 -14.61
N ALA A 37 52.07 2.67 -15.18
CA ALA A 37 52.91 1.72 -14.49
C ALA A 37 54.28 2.35 -14.18
N THR A 38 54.82 2.16 -12.98
CA THR A 38 56.26 2.28 -12.73
C THR A 38 56.68 1.45 -11.51
N THR A 39 57.47 0.41 -11.77
CA THR A 39 58.33 -0.33 -10.82
C THR A 39 59.45 0.56 -10.26
N PRO A 40 60.03 0.23 -9.09
CA PRO A 40 61.42 -0.24 -9.16
C PRO A 40 61.81 -1.37 -8.17
N SER A 41 62.70 -2.22 -8.67
CA SER A 41 63.82 -2.94 -8.03
C SER A 41 63.82 -3.35 -6.55
N ARG A 42 63.78 -4.68 -6.33
CA ARG A 42 64.81 -5.53 -5.70
C ARG A 42 65.76 -4.91 -4.65
N VAL A 43 65.58 -5.25 -3.37
CA VAL A 43 66.70 -5.56 -2.45
C VAL A 43 66.34 -6.80 -1.62
N SER A 44 67.27 -7.75 -1.66
CA SER A 44 67.30 -9.00 -0.93
C SER A 44 67.90 -8.78 0.45
N SER A 45 67.21 -9.16 1.51
CA SER A 45 67.83 -9.51 2.79
C SER A 45 67.05 -10.66 3.44
N ARG A 46 67.65 -11.85 3.36
CA ARG A 46 67.25 -13.03 4.13
C ARG A 46 67.49 -12.74 5.61
N ILE A 47 66.42 -12.67 6.41
CA ILE A 47 66.51 -12.88 7.85
C ILE A 47 65.82 -14.20 8.15
N ARG A 48 66.60 -15.20 8.56
CA ARG A 48 66.12 -16.45 9.14
C ARG A 48 65.46 -16.11 10.48
N THR A 49 64.14 -16.19 10.55
CA THR A 49 63.44 -16.28 11.84
C THR A 49 63.29 -17.74 12.23
N LEU A 50 63.83 -18.05 13.41
CA LEU A 50 63.75 -19.33 14.08
C LEU A 50 62.30 -19.68 14.39
N CYS A 51 61.87 -20.86 13.94
CA CYS A 51 60.67 -21.51 14.40
C CYS A 51 60.70 -21.66 15.94
N HIS A 52 59.73 -21.08 16.62
CA HIS A 52 59.33 -21.48 17.97
C HIS A 52 57.97 -22.18 17.87
N PRO A 53 57.81 -23.42 18.37
CA PRO A 53 56.52 -24.10 18.40
C PRO A 53 55.74 -23.64 19.64
N SER A 54 54.69 -22.84 19.43
CA SER A 54 53.67 -22.58 20.47
C SER A 54 52.50 -23.53 20.26
N GLY A 55 52.18 -24.30 21.30
CA GLY A 55 51.26 -25.44 21.30
C GLY A 55 49.77 -25.17 21.01
N PRO A 56 48.91 -26.21 21.18
CA PRO A 56 47.52 -26.18 20.78
C PRO A 56 46.69 -25.18 21.60
N SER A 57 45.87 -24.40 20.90
CA SER A 57 44.89 -23.46 21.46
C SER A 57 43.90 -24.14 22.41
N PRO A 58 43.51 -23.51 23.54
CA PRO A 58 42.49 -24.06 24.43
C PRO A 58 41.10 -24.06 23.77
N PRO A 59 40.25 -25.05 24.06
CA PRO A 59 38.88 -25.07 23.55
C PRO A 59 38.03 -23.96 24.18
N PRO A 60 37.04 -23.41 23.45
CA PRO A 60 36.16 -22.37 23.97
C PRO A 60 35.34 -22.89 25.17
N PRO A 61 35.02 -22.03 26.15
CA PRO A 61 34.22 -22.43 27.30
C PRO A 61 32.84 -22.90 26.84
N ALA A 62 32.45 -24.09 27.29
CA ALA A 62 31.13 -24.65 27.04
C ALA A 62 30.07 -23.68 27.55
N LEU A 63 29.32 -23.07 26.63
CA LEU A 63 28.11 -22.32 26.94
C LEU A 63 27.14 -23.30 27.60
N LEU A 64 26.95 -23.16 28.90
CA LEU A 64 25.90 -23.88 29.62
C LEU A 64 24.56 -23.61 28.91
N PRO A 65 23.75 -24.65 28.62
CA PRO A 65 22.43 -24.43 28.08
C PRO A 65 21.62 -23.59 29.07
N PRO A 66 20.83 -22.60 28.60
CA PRO A 66 19.99 -21.81 29.48
C PRO A 66 19.07 -22.73 30.30
N PRO A 67 18.75 -22.37 31.55
CA PRO A 67 17.90 -23.19 32.40
C PRO A 67 16.60 -23.48 31.66
N ARG A 68 16.25 -24.77 31.57
CA ARG A 68 14.95 -25.21 31.06
C ARG A 68 13.88 -24.69 32.01
N LEU A 69 13.39 -23.48 31.74
CA LEU A 69 12.15 -23.00 32.31
C LEU A 69 11.11 -24.10 32.09
N SER A 70 10.53 -24.54 33.19
CA SER A 70 9.53 -25.61 33.22
C SER A 70 8.46 -25.35 32.16
N LEU A 71 7.97 -26.43 31.54
CA LEU A 71 6.94 -26.41 30.49
C LEU A 71 5.58 -25.86 30.96
N ARG A 72 5.51 -25.24 32.14
CA ARG A 72 4.30 -24.66 32.73
C ARG A 72 4.29 -23.13 32.78
N PHE A 73 5.30 -22.44 32.26
CA PHE A 73 5.34 -20.98 32.20
C PHE A 73 5.68 -20.43 30.79
N ARG A 74 5.22 -21.10 29.73
CA ARG A 74 5.33 -20.61 28.34
C ARG A 74 4.06 -20.85 27.51
N LEU A 75 2.87 -20.70 28.10
CA LEU A 75 1.61 -20.70 27.35
C LEU A 75 0.68 -19.60 27.87
N ALA A 76 1.11 -18.35 27.71
CA ALA A 76 0.21 -17.20 27.81
C ALA A 76 0.62 -16.08 26.84
N LEU A 77 1.21 -16.42 25.69
CA LEU A 77 1.00 -15.58 24.52
C LEU A 77 -0.43 -15.91 24.06
N ARG A 78 -1.39 -15.15 24.61
CA ARG A 78 -2.73 -15.01 24.06
C ARG A 78 -2.55 -14.76 22.58
N SER A 79 -2.72 -15.79 21.76
CA SER A 79 -3.09 -15.64 20.36
C SER A 79 -4.37 -14.81 20.42
N VAL A 80 -4.28 -13.51 20.13
CA VAL A 80 -5.45 -12.64 19.99
C VAL A 80 -6.24 -13.28 18.85
N GLU A 81 -7.28 -14.01 19.21
CA GLU A 81 -8.06 -14.82 18.29
C GLU A 81 -8.79 -13.87 17.36
N MET A 82 -8.15 -13.50 16.24
CA MET A 82 -8.77 -12.63 15.26
C MET A 82 -10.04 -13.30 14.75
N ALA A 83 -11.12 -12.53 14.60
CA ALA A 83 -12.39 -13.05 14.12
C ALA A 83 -12.21 -13.90 12.85
N VAL A 84 -12.70 -15.15 12.87
CA VAL A 84 -12.61 -16.06 11.73
C VAL A 84 -13.74 -15.73 10.74
N PRO A 85 -13.44 -15.49 9.45
CA PRO A 85 -14.44 -15.11 8.46
C PRO A 85 -15.42 -16.24 8.16
N LEU A 86 -16.69 -15.90 7.94
CA LEU A 86 -17.74 -16.88 7.63
C LEU A 86 -17.68 -17.45 6.21
N LEU A 87 -17.05 -16.72 5.27
CA LEU A 87 -17.09 -17.10 3.85
C LEU A 87 -16.10 -18.24 3.56
N THR A 88 -16.64 -19.44 3.32
CA THR A 88 -15.85 -20.61 2.91
C THR A 88 -15.53 -20.62 1.43
N LYS A 89 -16.45 -20.13 0.58
CA LYS A 89 -16.31 -20.13 -0.88
C LYS A 89 -15.12 -19.29 -1.35
N LYS A 90 -14.28 -19.86 -2.23
CA LYS A 90 -13.18 -19.14 -2.88
C LYS A 90 -13.71 -17.97 -3.72
N ILE A 91 -13.13 -16.79 -3.52
CA ILE A 91 -13.47 -15.60 -4.29
C ILE A 91 -12.86 -15.73 -5.68
N VAL A 92 -13.70 -15.82 -6.71
CA VAL A 92 -13.27 -15.87 -8.11
C VAL A 92 -13.72 -14.59 -8.82
N LYS A 93 -12.77 -13.83 -9.37
CA LYS A 93 -13.06 -12.69 -10.25
C LYS A 93 -12.92 -13.15 -11.70
N LYS A 94 -14.02 -13.10 -12.46
CA LYS A 94 -14.06 -13.51 -13.88
C LYS A 94 -13.14 -12.69 -14.78
N ARG A 95 -12.89 -11.45 -14.40
CA ARG A 95 -11.95 -10.54 -15.07
C ARG A 95 -11.29 -9.64 -14.04
N VAL A 96 -9.98 -9.52 -14.12
CA VAL A 96 -9.18 -8.61 -13.29
C VAL A 96 -8.82 -7.33 -14.06
N LYS A 97 -8.56 -7.45 -15.38
CA LYS A 97 -8.23 -6.30 -16.24
C LYS A 97 -9.37 -5.29 -16.28
N GLN A 98 -9.04 -4.03 -15.99
CA GLN A 98 -10.00 -2.93 -16.04
C GLN A 98 -10.49 -2.67 -17.46
N PHE A 99 -11.76 -2.28 -17.58
CA PHE A 99 -12.35 -1.85 -18.84
C PHE A 99 -11.89 -0.42 -19.16
N LYS A 100 -10.91 -0.29 -20.05
CA LYS A 100 -10.40 1.01 -20.50
C LYS A 100 -11.22 1.56 -21.66
N ARG A 101 -11.43 2.87 -21.69
CA ARG A 101 -12.02 3.57 -22.85
C ARG A 101 -11.11 3.38 -24.09
N PRO A 102 -11.66 3.14 -25.30
CA PRO A 102 -10.83 3.08 -26.50
C PRO A 102 -10.08 4.41 -26.73
N HIS A 103 -8.80 4.32 -27.14
CA HIS A 103 -7.88 5.44 -27.40
C HIS A 103 -7.48 6.28 -26.19
N SER A 104 -7.80 5.87 -24.96
CA SER A 104 -7.30 6.55 -23.74
C SER A 104 -5.79 6.40 -23.54
N ASP A 105 -5.19 5.42 -24.22
CA ASP A 105 -3.74 5.19 -24.28
C ASP A 105 -3.03 6.20 -25.19
N ARG A 106 -3.70 6.70 -26.24
CA ARG A 106 -3.12 7.64 -27.21
C ARG A 106 -3.33 9.10 -26.81
N TYR A 107 -4.49 9.43 -26.25
CA TYR A 107 -4.88 10.80 -25.94
C TYR A 107 -4.96 11.01 -24.43
N ILE A 108 -4.10 11.88 -23.89
CA ILE A 108 -4.04 12.20 -22.45
C ILE A 108 -5.36 12.82 -21.96
N GLY A 109 -6.03 13.64 -22.79
CA GLY A 109 -7.33 14.22 -22.47
C GLY A 109 -8.48 13.19 -22.37
N LEU A 110 -8.31 11.98 -22.92
CA LEU A 110 -9.28 10.91 -22.82
C LEU A 110 -9.05 10.08 -21.54
N LYS A 111 -9.91 10.32 -20.55
CA LYS A 111 -9.89 9.55 -19.30
C LYS A 111 -10.06 8.05 -19.55
N THR A 112 -9.33 7.24 -18.76
CA THR A 112 -9.37 5.77 -18.79
C THR A 112 -10.73 5.17 -18.42
N SER A 113 -11.57 5.92 -17.70
CA SER A 113 -12.91 5.51 -17.27
C SER A 113 -13.78 5.07 -18.45
N TRP A 114 -14.38 3.88 -18.34
CA TRP A 114 -15.19 3.30 -19.40
C TRP A 114 -16.37 4.18 -19.81
N ARG A 115 -16.55 4.35 -21.12
CA ARG A 115 -17.74 4.97 -21.74
C ARG A 115 -18.15 4.12 -22.93
N ARG A 116 -19.45 3.87 -23.09
CA ARG A 116 -19.98 3.05 -24.19
C ARG A 116 -19.79 3.81 -25.53
N PRO A 117 -19.02 3.28 -26.50
CA PRO A 117 -18.82 3.94 -27.79
C PRO A 117 -20.13 3.99 -28.58
N LYS A 118 -20.39 5.13 -29.22
CA LYS A 118 -21.63 5.41 -29.96
C LYS A 118 -21.45 5.46 -31.49
N GLY A 119 -20.27 5.84 -31.97
CA GLY A 119 -19.99 6.02 -33.40
C GLY A 119 -20.23 4.78 -34.26
N ILE A 120 -20.65 5.00 -35.51
CA ILE A 120 -21.04 3.93 -36.44
C ILE A 120 -19.86 3.00 -36.79
N ASP A 121 -18.65 3.54 -36.92
CA ASP A 121 -17.43 2.81 -37.30
C ASP A 121 -16.60 2.31 -36.13
N SER A 122 -17.10 2.46 -34.90
CA SER A 122 -16.36 1.99 -33.73
C SER A 122 -16.22 0.46 -33.75
N ARG A 123 -14.97 -0.01 -33.90
CA ARG A 123 -14.61 -1.44 -33.84
C ARG A 123 -15.06 -2.10 -32.53
N VAL A 124 -14.98 -1.36 -31.42
CA VAL A 124 -15.44 -1.83 -30.09
C VAL A 124 -16.95 -2.01 -30.06
N ARG A 125 -17.73 -1.08 -30.63
CA ARG A 125 -19.21 -1.18 -30.71
C ARG A 125 -19.64 -2.40 -31.53
N ARG A 126 -18.95 -2.64 -32.65
CA ARG A 126 -19.16 -3.79 -33.55
C ARG A 126 -18.57 -5.11 -33.01
N LYS A 127 -17.91 -5.10 -31.84
CA LYS A 127 -17.34 -6.28 -31.15
C LYS A 127 -16.32 -7.08 -31.98
N PHE A 128 -15.47 -6.40 -32.74
CA PHE A 128 -14.35 -7.07 -33.42
C PHE A 128 -13.42 -7.79 -32.42
N LYS A 129 -12.70 -8.81 -32.88
CA LYS A 129 -11.65 -9.47 -32.09
C LYS A 129 -10.43 -8.54 -31.98
N GLY A 130 -9.61 -8.71 -30.93
CA GLY A 130 -8.39 -7.94 -30.72
C GLY A 130 -8.56 -6.52 -30.13
N VAL A 131 -9.80 -6.00 -30.05
CA VAL A 131 -10.08 -4.71 -29.39
C VAL A 131 -10.54 -4.89 -27.94
N THR A 132 -10.64 -3.80 -27.19
CA THR A 132 -11.13 -3.82 -25.81
C THR A 132 -12.57 -4.34 -25.75
N LEU A 133 -12.75 -5.43 -24.99
CA LEU A 133 -14.07 -6.04 -24.77
C LEU A 133 -14.97 -5.12 -23.94
N MET A 134 -16.26 -5.06 -24.28
CA MET A 134 -17.24 -4.23 -23.57
C MET A 134 -17.67 -4.85 -22.23
N PRO A 135 -17.99 -4.04 -21.19
CA PRO A 135 -18.61 -4.53 -19.96
C PRO A 135 -20.02 -5.04 -20.22
N ASN A 136 -20.27 -6.28 -19.79
CA ASN A 136 -21.54 -6.99 -19.86
C ASN A 136 -21.83 -7.67 -18.51
N ILE A 137 -23.10 -8.05 -18.28
CA ILE A 137 -23.56 -8.74 -17.07
C ILE A 137 -22.81 -10.06 -16.84
N GLY A 138 -22.38 -10.75 -17.90
CA GLY A 138 -21.64 -12.01 -17.82
C GLY A 138 -20.33 -11.94 -17.02
N TYR A 139 -19.69 -10.77 -16.93
CA TYR A 139 -18.48 -10.56 -16.11
C TYR A 139 -18.78 -10.38 -14.61
N GLY A 140 -20.06 -10.29 -14.22
CA GLY A 140 -20.46 -10.19 -12.82
C GLY A 140 -19.95 -11.37 -11.98
N SER A 141 -19.38 -11.05 -10.82
CA SER A 141 -19.00 -12.04 -9.82
C SER A 141 -20.23 -12.68 -9.17
N ASP A 142 -20.03 -13.86 -8.58
CA ASP A 142 -21.08 -14.56 -7.83
C ASP A 142 -21.66 -13.65 -6.74
N LYS A 143 -22.99 -13.69 -6.59
CA LYS A 143 -23.75 -12.86 -5.65
C LYS A 143 -23.20 -12.98 -4.23
N LYS A 144 -22.85 -14.19 -3.79
CA LYS A 144 -22.30 -14.44 -2.44
C LYS A 144 -20.93 -13.79 -2.21
N THR A 145 -20.09 -13.70 -3.24
CA THR A 145 -18.70 -13.19 -3.14
C THR A 145 -18.55 -11.73 -3.59
N ARG A 146 -19.67 -11.08 -3.94
CA ARG A 146 -19.67 -9.70 -4.41
C ARG A 146 -19.33 -8.77 -3.25
N HIS A 147 -18.48 -7.78 -3.50
CA HIS A 147 -18.01 -6.79 -2.51
C HIS A 147 -17.17 -7.34 -1.34
N TYR A 148 -16.74 -8.60 -1.40
CA TYR A 148 -15.78 -9.14 -0.44
C TYR A 148 -14.34 -8.73 -0.75
N LEU A 149 -13.57 -8.47 0.30
CA LEU A 149 -12.11 -8.33 0.28
C LEU A 149 -11.44 -9.70 0.16
N PRO A 150 -10.15 -9.75 -0.22
CA PRO A 150 -9.37 -10.98 -0.21
C PRO A 150 -9.34 -11.65 1.17
N ASN A 151 -9.42 -10.85 2.26
CA ASN A 151 -9.50 -11.32 3.65
C ASN A 151 -10.84 -12.01 3.99
N LYS A 152 -11.76 -12.15 3.02
CA LYS A 152 -13.08 -12.79 3.19
C LYS A 152 -14.06 -12.04 4.10
N PHE A 153 -13.79 -10.76 4.37
CA PHE A 153 -14.74 -9.83 4.98
C PHE A 153 -15.31 -8.86 3.95
N LYS A 154 -16.48 -8.29 4.24
CA LYS A 154 -17.02 -7.12 3.54
C LYS A 154 -16.49 -5.86 4.20
N LYS A 155 -16.02 -4.89 3.43
CA LYS A 155 -15.60 -3.61 4.01
C LYS A 155 -16.81 -2.77 4.44
N PHE A 156 -16.71 -2.18 5.62
CA PHE A 156 -17.60 -1.16 6.12
C PHE A 156 -16.77 0.08 6.48
N VAL A 157 -17.12 1.23 5.92
CA VAL A 157 -16.38 2.47 6.16
C VAL A 157 -16.90 3.08 7.45
N VAL A 158 -16.01 3.32 8.41
CA VAL A 158 -16.33 3.82 9.75
C VAL A 158 -15.83 5.25 9.91
N HIS A 159 -16.70 6.13 10.40
CA HIS A 159 -16.39 7.53 10.69
C HIS A 159 -16.20 7.80 12.19
N ASN A 160 -16.97 7.12 13.05
CA ASN A 160 -17.05 7.38 14.49
C ASN A 160 -16.97 6.09 15.31
N VAL A 161 -16.77 6.23 16.63
CA VAL A 161 -16.71 5.08 17.56
C VAL A 161 -18.06 4.35 17.65
N SER A 162 -19.18 5.09 17.64
CA SER A 162 -20.53 4.51 17.68
C SER A 162 -20.83 3.59 16.48
N GLU A 163 -20.20 3.84 15.33
CA GLU A 163 -20.36 3.00 14.13
C GLU A 163 -19.68 1.62 14.28
N LEU A 164 -18.75 1.46 15.23
CA LEU A 164 -18.16 0.17 15.56
C LEU A 164 -19.15 -0.73 16.32
N GLU A 165 -20.09 -0.15 17.06
CA GLU A 165 -21.07 -0.92 17.84
C GLU A 165 -22.05 -1.64 16.90
N LEU A 166 -22.40 -1.03 15.77
CA LEU A 166 -23.15 -1.69 14.70
C LEU A 166 -22.41 -2.92 14.14
N LEU A 167 -21.07 -2.89 14.14
CA LEU A 167 -20.27 -4.00 13.68
C LEU A 167 -20.22 -5.15 14.69
N MET A 168 -20.47 -4.91 15.98
CA MET A 168 -20.44 -5.90 17.07
C MET A 168 -21.30 -7.14 16.76
N MET A 169 -22.47 -6.95 16.15
CA MET A 169 -23.35 -8.05 15.76
C MET A 169 -22.85 -8.81 14.52
N HIS A 170 -21.97 -8.21 13.72
CA HIS A 170 -21.54 -8.71 12.42
C HIS A 170 -20.01 -8.87 12.28
N ASN A 171 -19.30 -9.07 13.39
CA ASN A 171 -17.84 -9.19 13.49
C ASN A 171 -17.22 -10.16 12.48
N ARG A 172 -17.92 -11.27 12.19
CA ARG A 172 -17.40 -12.34 11.30
C ARG A 172 -17.69 -12.10 9.81
N THR A 173 -18.50 -11.10 9.48
CA THR A 173 -18.90 -10.78 8.10
C THR A 173 -18.26 -9.50 7.59
N TYR A 174 -18.13 -8.49 8.45
CA TYR A 174 -17.62 -7.18 8.09
C TYR A 174 -16.27 -6.89 8.72
N CYS A 175 -15.47 -6.10 8.03
CA CYS A 175 -14.28 -5.46 8.56
C CYS A 175 -14.47 -3.95 8.53
N ALA A 176 -13.87 -3.28 9.50
CA ALA A 176 -13.86 -1.82 9.56
C ALA A 176 -12.75 -1.25 8.65
N GLU A 177 -13.09 -0.20 7.91
CA GLU A 177 -12.14 0.65 7.19
C GLU A 177 -12.33 2.09 7.69
N ILE A 178 -11.34 2.63 8.39
CA ILE A 178 -11.47 3.99 8.95
C ILE A 178 -11.45 5.00 7.81
N ALA A 179 -12.45 5.87 7.76
CA ALA A 179 -12.59 6.85 6.70
C ALA A 179 -11.40 7.83 6.65
N HIS A 180 -11.15 8.37 5.45
CA HIS A 180 -10.02 9.27 5.20
C HIS A 180 -10.14 10.63 5.91
N ASN A 181 -11.35 11.03 6.31
CA ASN A 181 -11.61 12.29 7.00
C ASN A 181 -11.32 12.23 8.51
N VAL A 182 -11.15 11.03 9.09
CA VAL A 182 -10.93 10.86 10.52
C VAL A 182 -9.49 11.22 10.88
N SER A 183 -9.34 12.17 11.81
CA SER A 183 -8.07 12.63 12.38
C SER A 183 -7.38 11.56 13.22
N THR A 184 -6.09 11.74 13.48
CA THR A 184 -5.23 10.76 14.18
C THR A 184 -5.69 10.45 15.61
N LYS A 185 -6.17 11.45 16.36
CA LYS A 185 -6.69 11.26 17.74
C LYS A 185 -7.87 10.27 17.77
N LYS A 186 -8.92 10.55 16.98
CA LYS A 186 -10.09 9.66 16.83
C LYS A 186 -9.74 8.29 16.27
N ARG A 187 -8.71 8.20 15.40
CA ARG A 187 -8.21 6.90 14.89
C ARG A 187 -7.69 6.01 16.01
N LYS A 188 -6.99 6.55 17.01
CA LYS A 188 -6.52 5.78 18.17
C LYS A 188 -7.71 5.19 18.95
N GLU A 189 -8.68 6.04 19.28
CA GLU A 189 -9.91 5.64 19.99
C GLU A 189 -10.68 4.54 19.23
N ILE A 190 -10.83 4.66 17.91
CA ILE A 190 -11.48 3.67 17.06
C ILE A 190 -10.71 2.35 17.05
N VAL A 191 -9.37 2.39 16.98
CA VAL A 191 -8.53 1.18 16.97
C VAL A 191 -8.57 0.47 18.33
N GLU A 192 -8.50 1.21 19.42
CA GLU A 192 -8.60 0.68 20.78
C GLU A 192 -9.97 0.03 21.01
N ARG A 193 -11.06 0.72 20.64
CA ARG A 193 -12.40 0.17 20.75
C ARG A 193 -12.61 -1.04 19.85
N ALA A 194 -12.10 -1.03 18.63
CA ALA A 194 -12.20 -2.18 17.73
C ALA A 194 -11.45 -3.41 18.25
N ALA A 195 -10.32 -3.22 18.96
CA ALA A 195 -9.59 -4.30 19.61
C ALA A 195 -10.36 -4.94 20.77
N GLN A 196 -11.20 -4.17 21.48
CA GLN A 196 -12.08 -4.71 22.53
C GLN A 196 -13.24 -5.52 21.96
N LEU A 197 -13.75 -5.15 20.78
CA LEU A 197 -14.89 -5.77 20.12
C LEU A 197 -14.50 -6.91 19.15
N ASP A 198 -13.20 -7.23 19.06
CA ASP A 198 -12.62 -8.19 18.11
C ASP A 198 -12.97 -7.91 16.64
N VAL A 199 -13.10 -6.64 16.28
CA VAL A 199 -13.38 -6.20 14.91
C VAL A 199 -12.08 -6.01 14.14
N VAL A 200 -11.96 -6.68 12.99
CA VAL A 200 -10.80 -6.54 12.11
C VAL A 200 -10.81 -5.17 11.41
N VAL A 201 -9.80 -4.35 11.65
CA VAL A 201 -9.60 -3.04 11.00
C VAL A 201 -8.58 -3.17 9.86
N THR A 202 -8.96 -2.78 8.64
CA THR A 202 -8.11 -2.94 7.44
C THR A 202 -6.93 -1.97 7.44
N ASN A 203 -7.13 -0.75 7.91
CA ASN A 203 -6.16 0.35 7.88
C ASN A 203 -5.68 0.75 9.29
N LYS A 204 -5.40 -0.24 10.16
CA LYS A 204 -5.02 -0.03 11.57
C LYS A 204 -3.83 0.93 11.75
N LEU A 205 -2.80 0.81 10.91
CA LEU A 205 -1.55 1.59 11.02
C LEU A 205 -1.60 2.95 10.31
N ALA A 206 -2.68 3.26 9.60
CA ALA A 206 -2.73 4.44 8.75
C ALA A 206 -2.76 5.74 9.59
N ARG A 207 -1.79 6.62 9.35
CA ARG A 207 -1.57 7.93 10.01
C ARG A 207 -1.21 7.87 11.51
N LEU A 208 -0.92 6.68 12.05
CA LEU A 208 -0.52 6.50 13.44
C LEU A 208 0.98 6.31 13.62
N ARG A 209 1.81 6.66 12.61
CA ARG A 209 3.27 6.54 12.72
C ARG A 209 3.83 7.51 13.77
N SER A 210 4.50 6.94 14.76
CA SER A 210 5.52 7.58 15.58
C SER A 210 6.72 7.90 14.69
N GLN A 211 7.45 8.98 15.01
CA GLN A 211 8.63 9.43 14.27
C GLN A 211 9.83 8.43 14.33
N GLU A 212 9.69 7.32 15.05
CA GLU A 212 10.76 6.39 15.42
C GLU A 212 10.76 5.07 14.60
N ASP A 213 9.78 4.88 13.70
CA ASP A 213 9.60 3.64 12.93
C ASP A 213 10.02 3.79 11.44
N GLU A 214 11.16 4.43 11.17
CA GLU A 214 11.76 4.54 9.83
C GLU A 214 13.14 3.88 9.75
#